data_AF-A0A5N5D0X3-F1
#
_entry.id   AF-A0A5N5D0X3-F1
#
_cell.length_a   1.000
_cell.length_b   1.000
_cell.length_c   1.000
_cell.angle_alpha   90.00
_cell.angle_beta   90.00
_cell.angle_gamma   90.00
#
_symmetry.space_group_name_H-M   'P 1'
#
loop_
_entity.id
_entity.type
_entity.pdbx_description
1 polymer ?
#
loop_
_entity_poly.entity_id
_entity_poly.type
_entity_poly.pdbx_seq_one_letter_code
_entity_poly.pdbx_strand_id
1 'polypeptide(L)'
;MSADEITRVARRRRPAQTKRQQHDARMRKREREGFGANHSVRGDMADLNFDVVKHNPVDAKRTAMRVHEQPPDDETIALFTDASLQRAQVGGLGVVRVEPRVPPAAQQGATPGAADDGGDKASKAYRLKVVTSSLFLARHRPSDCPIKVPVLDSEEVELMADLKAFKYACYEVEARKSRGLTTRRVWIFGDCLDGLDKVRLYKAGDSAWERHRYAYILRQILECARKLKELGVYVKCHWVPGHAGVPANECADYVAGKVAAGEKWTSQRVYRF
;
A
#
# COMPACT_ATOMS: atom_id res chain seq x y z
N MET A 1 -47.78 -26.90 26.32
CA MET A 1 -46.80 -26.04 25.64
C MET A 1 -47.21 -25.91 24.19
N SER A 2 -47.53 -24.70 23.73
CA SER A 2 -47.97 -24.48 22.36
C SER A 2 -46.77 -24.50 21.39
N ALA A 3 -47.01 -24.75 20.11
CA ALA A 3 -45.98 -24.68 19.07
C ALA A 3 -45.27 -23.30 19.02
N ASP A 4 -45.92 -22.25 19.52
CA ASP A 4 -45.34 -20.91 19.64
C ASP A 4 -44.32 -20.77 20.78
N GLU A 5 -44.45 -21.55 21.86
CA GLU A 5 -43.44 -21.59 22.93
C GLU A 5 -42.16 -22.29 22.50
N ILE A 6 -42.27 -23.34 21.68
CA ILE A 6 -41.11 -24.06 21.12
C ILE A 6 -40.32 -23.14 20.18
N THR A 7 -41.00 -22.30 19.41
CA THR A 7 -40.37 -21.34 18.48
C THR A 7 -39.72 -20.15 19.22
N ARG A 8 -40.27 -19.71 20.36
CA ARG A 8 -39.65 -18.67 21.21
C ARG A 8 -38.38 -19.15 21.91
N VAL A 9 -38.32 -20.40 22.34
CA VAL A 9 -37.12 -20.96 22.99
C VAL A 9 -36.03 -21.32 21.96
N ALA A 10 -36.39 -21.61 20.71
CA ALA A 10 -35.43 -21.88 19.63
C ALA A 10 -34.69 -20.63 19.10
N ARG A 11 -35.13 -19.40 19.42
CA ARG A 11 -34.36 -18.16 19.23
C ARG A 11 -33.30 -17.95 20.32
N ARG A 12 -32.75 -19.05 20.86
CA ARG A 12 -31.55 -19.05 21.71
C ARG A 12 -30.38 -18.51 20.91
N ARG A 13 -30.01 -17.27 21.24
CA ARG A 13 -28.69 -16.62 21.12
C ARG A 13 -27.73 -17.41 20.23
N ARG A 14 -27.66 -17.06 18.94
CA ARG A 14 -26.47 -17.36 18.15
C ARG A 14 -25.27 -16.81 18.95
N PRO A 15 -24.28 -17.64 19.31
CA PRO A 15 -23.11 -17.14 20.03
C PRO A 15 -22.52 -16.00 19.21
N ALA A 16 -22.27 -14.87 19.86
CA ALA A 16 -21.66 -13.72 19.22
C ALA A 16 -20.34 -14.19 18.59
N GLN A 17 -20.24 -14.13 17.26
CA GLN A 17 -18.99 -14.46 16.58
C GLN A 17 -17.89 -13.56 17.14
N THR A 18 -16.76 -14.16 17.51
CA THR A 18 -15.61 -13.39 17.95
C THR A 18 -15.13 -12.48 16.81
N LYS A 19 -14.46 -11.36 17.13
CA LYS A 19 -13.89 -10.46 16.11
C LYS A 19 -13.04 -11.22 15.08
N ARG A 20 -12.30 -12.25 15.53
CA ARG A 20 -11.52 -13.14 14.68
C ARG A 20 -12.39 -13.98 13.74
N GLN A 21 -13.48 -14.57 14.21
CA GLN A 21 -14.40 -15.32 13.36
C GLN A 21 -15.14 -14.43 12.35
N GLN A 22 -15.47 -13.18 12.72
CA GLN A 22 -16.03 -12.21 11.79
C GLN A 22 -15.01 -11.79 10.72
N HIS A 23 -13.76 -11.58 11.13
CA HIS A 23 -12.64 -11.32 10.23
C HIS A 23 -12.44 -12.50 9.26
N ASP A 24 -12.35 -13.73 9.75
CA ASP A 24 -12.14 -14.93 8.94
C ASP A 24 -13.32 -15.19 7.98
N ALA A 25 -14.56 -14.96 8.42
CA ALA A 25 -15.74 -15.08 7.56
C ALA A 25 -15.78 -13.99 6.46
N ARG A 26 -15.37 -12.74 6.79
CA ARG A 26 -15.20 -11.68 5.80
C ARG A 26 -14.07 -12.02 4.82
N MET A 27 -12.94 -12.53 5.30
CA MET A 27 -11.82 -12.97 4.46
C MET A 27 -12.26 -14.06 3.50
N ARG A 28 -12.95 -15.11 3.97
CA ARG A 28 -13.50 -16.19 3.12
C ARG A 28 -14.51 -15.70 2.10
N LYS A 29 -15.39 -14.75 2.46
CA LYS A 29 -16.33 -14.14 1.50
C LYS A 29 -15.56 -13.37 0.42
N ARG A 30 -14.56 -12.58 0.82
CA ARG A 30 -13.72 -11.79 -0.09
C ARG A 30 -12.71 -12.62 -0.90
N GLU A 31 -12.34 -13.81 -0.45
CA GLU A 31 -11.54 -14.78 -1.21
C GLU A 31 -12.34 -15.38 -2.37
N ARG A 32 -13.65 -15.56 -2.18
CA ARG A 32 -14.58 -16.01 -3.24
C ARG A 32 -14.89 -14.93 -4.27
N GLU A 33 -14.77 -13.65 -3.91
CA GLU A 33 -14.90 -12.50 -4.82
C GLU A 33 -13.65 -12.28 -5.70
N GLY A 34 -12.72 -13.24 -5.71
CA GLY A 34 -11.42 -13.27 -6.41
C GLY A 34 -11.19 -12.17 -7.45
N PHE A 35 -10.19 -11.32 -7.23
CA PHE A 35 -9.87 -10.26 -8.17
C PHE A 35 -9.03 -10.85 -9.32
N GLY A 36 -9.37 -10.49 -10.54
CA GLY A 36 -8.72 -10.93 -11.76
C GLY A 36 -9.41 -10.35 -12.99
N ALA A 37 -8.82 -10.53 -14.17
CA ALA A 37 -9.31 -9.95 -15.42
C ALA A 37 -10.80 -10.23 -15.73
N ASN A 38 -11.37 -11.29 -15.12
CA ASN A 38 -12.73 -11.77 -15.35
C ASN A 38 -13.72 -11.49 -14.19
N HIS A 39 -13.28 -10.86 -13.10
CA HIS A 39 -14.11 -10.61 -11.89
C HIS A 39 -14.21 -9.12 -11.52
N SER A 40 -13.87 -8.27 -12.47
CA SER A 40 -14.02 -6.85 -12.29
C SER A 40 -15.48 -6.44 -12.51
N VAL A 41 -16.17 -6.11 -11.42
CA VAL A 41 -17.01 -4.91 -11.47
C VAL A 41 -16.03 -3.74 -11.65
N ARG A 42 -15.56 -3.57 -12.89
CA ARG A 42 -14.67 -2.50 -13.36
C ARG A 42 -15.45 -1.20 -13.16
N GLY A 43 -15.19 -0.49 -12.07
CA GLY A 43 -15.58 0.93 -12.00
C GLY A 43 -14.74 1.77 -12.96
N ASP A 44 -14.62 3.08 -12.67
CA ASP A 44 -13.82 4.07 -13.41
C ASP A 44 -12.34 3.69 -13.63
N MET A 45 -11.85 2.61 -13.01
CA MET A 45 -10.45 2.18 -13.03
C MET A 45 -9.93 1.80 -14.41
N ALA A 46 -10.76 1.15 -15.24
CA ALA A 46 -10.37 0.84 -16.61
C ALA A 46 -10.07 2.11 -17.41
N ASP A 47 -10.88 3.16 -17.21
CA ASP A 47 -10.68 4.46 -17.84
C ASP A 47 -9.47 5.20 -17.28
N LEU A 48 -8.89 4.74 -16.16
CA LEU A 48 -7.74 5.38 -15.51
C LEU A 48 -6.41 4.67 -15.77
N ASN A 49 -6.35 3.64 -16.63
CA ASN A 49 -5.17 2.76 -16.72
C ASN A 49 -4.71 2.27 -15.34
N PHE A 50 -5.69 1.96 -14.49
CA PHE A 50 -5.48 1.65 -13.09
C PHE A 50 -6.16 0.32 -12.76
N ASP A 51 -5.51 -0.53 -11.97
CA ASP A 51 -6.06 -1.79 -11.51
C ASP A 51 -5.71 -2.02 -10.04
N VAL A 52 -6.62 -2.66 -9.31
CA VAL A 52 -6.39 -3.15 -7.95
C VAL A 52 -6.53 -4.66 -8.00
N VAL A 53 -5.44 -5.37 -7.75
CA VAL A 53 -5.37 -6.83 -7.83
C VAL A 53 -5.25 -7.43 -6.44
N LYS A 54 -6.13 -8.38 -6.16
CA LYS A 54 -6.09 -9.20 -4.96
C LYS A 54 -5.90 -10.67 -5.34
N HIS A 55 -4.85 -11.25 -4.77
CA HIS A 55 -4.65 -12.68 -4.84
C HIS A 55 -5.04 -13.34 -3.51
N ASN A 56 -5.13 -14.67 -3.47
CA ASN A 56 -5.07 -15.38 -2.19
C ASN A 56 -3.71 -15.06 -1.50
N PRO A 57 -3.58 -15.25 -0.17
CA PRO A 57 -2.38 -14.83 0.56
C PRO A 57 -1.06 -15.41 0.02
N VAL A 58 -1.09 -16.65 -0.47
CA VAL A 58 0.11 -17.33 -1.01
C VAL A 58 0.56 -16.67 -2.31
N ASP A 59 -0.37 -16.42 -3.23
CA ASP A 59 -0.08 -15.80 -4.52
C ASP A 59 0.22 -14.29 -4.39
N ALA A 60 -0.38 -13.62 -3.39
CA ALA A 60 -0.09 -12.23 -3.04
C ALA A 60 1.37 -12.10 -2.58
N LYS A 61 1.80 -12.94 -1.63
CA LYS A 61 3.19 -13.01 -1.19
C LYS A 61 4.12 -13.33 -2.36
N ARG A 62 3.79 -14.33 -3.19
CA ARG A 62 4.63 -14.71 -4.34
C ARG A 62 4.80 -13.57 -5.34
N THR A 63 3.73 -12.86 -5.66
CA THR A 63 3.76 -11.70 -6.56
C THR A 63 4.66 -10.59 -5.99
N ALA A 64 4.54 -10.30 -4.69
CA ALA A 64 5.37 -9.31 -4.03
C ALA A 64 6.86 -9.72 -3.94
N MET A 65 7.14 -11.00 -3.67
CA MET A 65 8.51 -11.55 -3.66
C MET A 65 9.17 -11.50 -5.04
N ARG A 66 8.41 -11.69 -6.11
CA ARG A 66 8.94 -11.62 -7.48
C ARG A 66 9.61 -10.28 -7.78
N VAL A 67 9.11 -9.17 -7.21
CA VAL A 67 9.73 -7.84 -7.37
C VAL A 67 11.15 -7.79 -6.78
N HIS A 68 11.47 -8.66 -5.83
CA HIS A 68 12.80 -8.73 -5.21
C HIS A 68 13.70 -9.74 -5.94
N GLU A 69 13.12 -10.84 -6.41
CA GLU A 69 13.80 -11.87 -7.21
C GLU A 69 14.17 -11.35 -8.61
N GLN A 70 13.27 -10.56 -9.19
CA GLN A 70 13.37 -9.92 -10.50
C GLN A 70 13.06 -8.42 -10.32
N PRO A 71 14.06 -7.64 -9.91
CA PRO A 71 13.89 -6.21 -9.65
C PRO A 71 13.30 -5.47 -10.85
N PRO A 72 12.48 -4.42 -10.62
CA PRO A 72 11.90 -3.64 -11.70
C PRO A 72 12.95 -3.14 -12.68
N ASP A 73 12.63 -3.20 -13.97
CA ASP A 73 13.40 -2.54 -15.03
C ASP A 73 13.29 -1.01 -14.93
N ASP A 74 14.01 -0.30 -15.80
CA ASP A 74 13.97 1.16 -15.81
C ASP A 74 12.58 1.71 -16.16
N GLU A 75 11.73 0.98 -16.87
CA GLU A 75 10.39 1.46 -17.21
C GLU A 75 9.36 1.24 -16.08
N THR A 76 9.76 0.64 -14.96
CA THR A 76 8.86 0.23 -13.87
C THR A 76 9.29 0.80 -12.53
N ILE A 77 8.33 1.35 -11.78
CA ILE A 77 8.51 1.76 -10.39
C ILE A 77 7.71 0.79 -9.51
N ALA A 78 8.35 0.13 -8.55
CA ALA A 78 7.66 -0.68 -7.54
C ALA A 78 7.80 -0.05 -6.16
N LEU A 79 6.65 0.20 -5.51
CA LEU A 79 6.52 0.85 -4.22
C LEU A 79 5.79 -0.07 -3.23
N PHE A 80 6.26 -0.10 -2.00
CA PHE A 80 5.61 -0.77 -0.87
C PHE A 80 5.19 0.28 0.14
N THR A 81 3.96 0.18 0.62
CA THR A 81 3.33 1.10 1.56
C THR A 81 3.00 0.37 2.85
N ASP A 82 3.14 1.09 3.96
CA ASP A 82 2.68 0.63 5.26
C ASP A 82 2.43 1.85 6.15
N ALA A 83 1.60 1.68 7.16
CA ALA A 83 1.30 2.69 8.15
C ALA A 83 1.22 2.12 9.56
N SER A 84 1.68 2.89 10.54
CA SER A 84 1.68 2.47 11.94
C SER A 84 1.00 3.51 12.82
N LEU A 85 0.26 3.03 13.81
CA LEU A 85 -0.37 3.85 14.85
C LEU A 85 0.23 3.50 16.21
N GLN A 86 1.04 4.40 16.77
CA GLN A 86 1.51 4.25 18.16
C GLN A 86 0.51 4.80 19.18
N ARG A 87 -0.29 5.79 18.79
CA ARG A 87 -1.35 6.41 19.60
C ARG A 87 -2.50 6.78 18.69
N ALA A 88 -3.69 6.93 19.27
CA ALA A 88 -4.90 7.34 18.56
C ALA A 88 -4.77 8.66 17.75
N GLN A 89 -3.67 9.41 17.85
CA GLN A 89 -3.51 10.73 17.22
C GLN A 89 -2.32 10.82 16.27
N VAL A 90 -1.47 9.79 16.20
CA VAL A 90 -0.17 9.85 15.51
C VAL A 90 0.00 8.62 14.62
N GLY A 91 -0.04 8.86 13.31
CA GLY A 91 0.27 7.87 12.28
C GLY A 91 1.65 8.09 11.71
N GLY A 92 2.46 7.04 11.63
CA GLY A 92 3.67 7.02 10.83
C GLY A 92 3.38 6.40 9.48
N LEU A 93 3.91 6.99 8.40
CA LEU A 93 3.73 6.51 7.03
C LEU A 93 5.09 6.10 6.45
N GLY A 94 5.17 4.91 5.87
CA GLY A 94 6.33 4.41 5.16
C GLY A 94 6.04 4.16 3.68
N VAL A 95 6.92 4.62 2.80
CA VAL A 95 6.93 4.21 1.39
C VAL A 95 8.34 3.81 0.99
N VAL A 96 8.48 2.58 0.50
CA VAL A 96 9.75 1.97 0.13
C VAL A 96 9.72 1.61 -1.35
N ARG A 97 10.73 2.05 -2.10
CA ARG A 97 10.95 1.67 -3.49
C ARG A 97 11.93 0.51 -3.57
N VAL A 98 11.62 -0.47 -4.41
CA VAL A 98 12.58 -1.50 -4.82
C VAL A 98 13.30 -1.04 -6.09
N GLU A 99 14.62 -1.06 -6.09
CA GLU A 99 15.46 -0.67 -7.23
C GLU A 99 16.44 -1.80 -7.59
N PRO A 100 16.77 -2.00 -8.88
CA PRO A 100 17.81 -2.96 -9.25
C PRO A 100 19.16 -2.54 -8.66
N ARG A 101 19.96 -3.52 -8.23
CA ARG A 101 21.34 -3.28 -7.82
C ARG A 101 22.19 -3.18 -9.09
N VAL A 102 22.77 -2.00 -9.32
CA VAL A 102 23.75 -1.81 -10.39
C VAL A 102 25.08 -2.45 -9.92
N PRO A 103 25.67 -3.39 -10.67
CA PRO A 103 26.96 -3.97 -10.33
C PRO A 103 28.05 -2.88 -10.22
N PRO A 104 29.02 -3.01 -9.31
CA PRO A 104 30.11 -2.03 -9.15
C PRO A 104 30.92 -1.78 -10.43
N ALA A 105 30.94 -2.74 -11.37
CA ALA A 105 31.71 -2.64 -12.61
C ALA A 105 31.21 -1.57 -13.61
N ALA A 106 30.01 -1.00 -13.40
CA ALA A 106 29.53 0.16 -14.18
C ALA A 106 29.94 1.51 -13.56
N GLN A 107 30.62 1.52 -12.41
CA GLN A 107 31.21 2.71 -11.79
C GLN A 107 32.72 2.79 -12.12
N GLN A 108 33.06 2.84 -13.41
CA GLN A 108 34.44 3.12 -13.83
C GLN A 108 34.80 4.56 -13.44
N GLY A 109 35.48 4.73 -12.31
CA GLY A 109 35.99 6.02 -11.83
C GLY A 109 36.03 6.22 -10.32
N ALA A 110 35.49 5.32 -9.49
CA ALA A 110 35.52 5.47 -8.04
C ALA A 110 36.85 4.98 -7.45
N THR A 111 37.58 5.90 -6.82
CA THR A 111 38.86 5.67 -6.12
C THR A 111 38.72 4.56 -5.06
N PRO A 112 39.63 3.57 -5.03
CA PRO A 112 39.59 2.49 -4.05
C PRO A 112 39.99 3.03 -2.67
N GLY A 113 39.02 3.24 -1.78
CA GLY A 113 39.33 3.83 -0.47
C GLY A 113 38.16 3.89 0.50
N ALA A 114 37.53 2.75 0.81
CA ALA A 114 36.90 2.48 2.10
C ALA A 114 36.50 1.00 2.15
N ALA A 115 37.07 0.27 3.11
CA ALA A 115 36.75 -1.13 3.36
C ALA A 115 35.27 -1.27 3.76
N ASP A 116 34.54 -2.09 3.02
CA ASP A 116 33.17 -2.50 3.32
C ASP A 116 33.25 -3.66 4.33
N ASP A 117 33.31 -3.31 5.62
CA ASP A 117 33.27 -4.27 6.71
C ASP A 117 31.85 -4.85 6.84
N GLY A 118 31.68 -6.07 6.33
CA GLY A 118 30.71 -6.99 6.91
C GLY A 118 29.92 -7.86 5.94
N GLY A 119 30.45 -9.06 5.70
CA GLY A 119 29.66 -10.29 5.65
C GLY A 119 28.79 -10.49 4.41
N ASP A 120 29.44 -10.92 3.33
CA ASP A 120 28.85 -11.33 2.07
C ASP A 120 28.17 -12.71 2.23
N LYS A 121 26.84 -12.73 2.20
CA LYS A 121 26.03 -13.90 1.80
C LYS A 121 25.03 -13.42 0.76
N ALA A 122 25.41 -13.61 -0.50
CA ALA A 122 24.65 -13.29 -1.71
C ALA A 122 24.21 -11.82 -1.78
N SER A 123 25.02 -11.01 -2.47
CA SER A 123 24.63 -9.72 -3.03
C SER A 123 23.21 -9.81 -3.63
N LYS A 124 22.20 -9.33 -2.90
CA LYS A 124 20.82 -9.31 -3.39
C LYS A 124 20.75 -8.49 -4.67
N ALA A 125 19.94 -8.96 -5.64
CA ALA A 125 19.76 -8.32 -6.94
C ALA A 125 19.13 -6.91 -6.85
N TYR A 126 18.63 -6.52 -5.68
CA TYR A 126 17.92 -5.27 -5.45
C TYR A 126 18.54 -4.45 -4.30
N ARG A 127 18.16 -3.17 -4.26
CA ARG A 127 18.26 -2.29 -3.09
C ARG A 127 16.90 -1.75 -2.70
N LEU A 128 16.70 -1.50 -1.40
CA LEU A 128 15.51 -0.86 -0.86
C LEU A 128 15.81 0.62 -0.60
N LYS A 129 14.98 1.50 -1.11
CA LYS A 129 15.10 2.95 -0.92
C LYS A 129 13.85 3.48 -0.25
N VAL A 130 13.97 4.03 0.95
CA VAL A 130 12.87 4.74 1.60
C VAL A 130 12.66 6.07 0.87
N VAL A 131 11.52 6.20 0.19
CA VAL A 131 11.17 7.38 -0.61
C VAL A 131 10.19 8.29 0.11
N THR A 132 9.51 7.79 1.15
CA THR A 132 8.73 8.62 2.06
C THR A 132 8.77 8.04 3.47
N SER A 133 8.96 8.93 4.44
CA SER A 133 8.86 8.66 5.87
C SER A 133 8.26 9.91 6.52
N SER A 134 6.96 9.90 6.82
CA SER A 134 6.27 11.11 7.26
C SER A 134 5.22 10.87 8.32
N LEU A 135 5.08 11.86 9.20
CA LEU A 135 4.07 11.86 10.25
C LEU A 135 2.73 12.33 9.69
N PHE A 136 1.66 11.61 10.02
CA PHE A 136 0.28 12.04 9.80
C PHE A 136 -0.42 12.22 11.13
N LEU A 137 -1.09 13.36 11.27
CA LEU A 137 -1.78 13.78 12.48
C LEU A 137 -3.20 14.18 12.10
N ALA A 138 -4.15 14.07 13.02
CA ALA A 138 -5.53 14.47 12.74
C ALA A 138 -5.66 15.93 12.25
N ARG A 139 -4.76 16.82 12.70
CA ARG A 139 -4.68 18.22 12.24
C ARG A 139 -4.21 18.40 10.79
N HIS A 140 -3.68 17.35 10.16
CA HIS A 140 -3.29 17.36 8.74
C HIS A 140 -4.48 17.03 7.82
N ARG A 141 -5.65 16.67 8.38
CA ARG A 141 -6.86 16.50 7.58
C ARG A 141 -7.24 17.83 6.94
N PRO A 142 -7.68 17.83 5.67
CA PRO A 142 -8.18 19.04 5.04
C PRO A 142 -9.45 19.52 5.72
N SER A 143 -9.77 20.81 5.58
CA SER A 143 -10.93 21.44 6.22
C SER A 143 -12.26 20.80 5.80
N ASP A 144 -12.34 20.26 4.58
CA ASP A 144 -13.48 19.53 4.01
C ASP A 144 -13.58 18.06 4.47
N CYS A 145 -12.64 17.56 5.28
CA CYS A 145 -12.70 16.20 5.80
C CYS A 145 -13.92 16.02 6.73
N PRO A 146 -14.78 15.00 6.51
CA PRO A 146 -15.96 14.76 7.36
C PRO A 146 -15.59 14.27 8.77
N ILE A 147 -14.38 13.75 8.97
CA ILE A 147 -13.92 13.23 10.27
C ILE A 147 -13.38 14.40 11.11
N LYS A 148 -14.19 14.88 12.06
CA LYS A 148 -13.82 15.98 12.97
C LYS A 148 -13.20 15.53 14.29
N VAL A 149 -13.29 14.24 14.64
CA VAL A 149 -12.71 13.72 15.89
C VAL A 149 -11.18 13.73 15.83
N PRO A 150 -10.44 14.11 16.88
CA PRO A 150 -8.98 14.20 16.87
C PRO A 150 -8.31 12.81 17.01
N VAL A 151 -8.93 11.77 16.45
CA VAL A 151 -8.49 10.39 16.51
C VAL A 151 -8.36 9.85 15.09
N LEU A 152 -7.18 9.35 14.76
CA LEU A 152 -6.87 8.57 13.57
C LEU A 152 -7.28 7.11 13.80
N ASP A 153 -7.74 6.44 12.75
CA ASP A 153 -7.85 4.99 12.73
C ASP A 153 -6.88 4.37 11.73
N SER A 154 -6.67 3.05 11.87
CA SER A 154 -5.67 2.31 11.09
C SER A 154 -5.94 2.48 9.60
N GLU A 155 -7.18 2.27 9.17
CA GLU A 155 -7.51 2.37 7.76
C GLU A 155 -7.25 3.77 7.16
N GLU A 156 -7.48 4.85 7.92
CA GLU A 156 -7.16 6.21 7.48
C GLU A 156 -5.65 6.39 7.23
N VAL A 157 -4.80 5.87 8.11
CA VAL A 157 -3.35 6.02 7.95
C VAL A 157 -2.81 5.12 6.84
N GLU A 158 -3.37 3.94 6.63
CA GLU A 158 -3.03 3.05 5.52
C GLU A 158 -3.35 3.70 4.18
N LEU A 159 -4.57 4.23 4.02
CA LEU A 159 -4.97 4.97 2.81
C LEU A 159 -4.10 6.22 2.59
N MET A 160 -3.62 6.84 3.67
CA MET A 160 -2.69 7.96 3.56
C MET A 160 -1.30 7.51 3.09
N ALA A 161 -0.81 6.35 3.50
CA ALA A 161 0.44 5.76 3.00
C ALA A 161 0.33 5.43 1.50
N ASP A 162 -0.79 4.85 1.07
CA ASP A 162 -1.11 4.65 -0.35
C ASP A 162 -1.08 5.99 -1.11
N LEU A 163 -1.76 7.02 -0.59
CA LEU A 163 -1.74 8.35 -1.20
C LEU A 163 -0.32 8.92 -1.31
N LYS A 164 0.56 8.67 -0.33
CA LYS A 164 1.97 9.09 -0.41
C LYS A 164 2.71 8.36 -1.53
N ALA A 165 2.48 7.06 -1.73
CA ALA A 165 3.05 6.33 -2.85
C ALA A 165 2.58 6.87 -4.20
N PHE A 166 1.28 7.17 -4.35
CA PHE A 166 0.75 7.80 -5.56
C PHE A 166 1.38 9.17 -5.82
N LYS A 167 1.50 10.03 -4.80
CA LYS A 167 2.15 11.34 -4.93
C LYS A 167 3.62 11.23 -5.31
N TYR A 168 4.35 10.31 -4.69
CA TYR A 168 5.75 10.03 -5.06
C TYR A 168 5.86 9.52 -6.49
N ALA A 169 4.98 8.60 -6.92
CA ALA A 169 4.98 8.08 -8.28
C ALA A 169 4.77 9.19 -9.32
N CYS A 170 3.80 10.10 -9.10
CA CYS A 170 3.60 11.27 -9.96
C CYS A 170 4.90 12.09 -10.10
N TYR A 171 5.50 12.46 -8.97
CA TYR A 171 6.75 13.25 -8.94
C TYR A 171 7.90 12.53 -9.66
N GLU A 172 8.11 11.24 -9.37
CA GLU A 172 9.20 10.46 -9.95
C GLU A 172 9.02 10.28 -11.46
N VAL A 173 7.80 10.02 -11.94
CA VAL A 173 7.52 9.90 -13.38
C VAL A 173 7.82 11.21 -14.10
N GLU A 174 7.40 12.36 -13.54
CA GLU A 174 7.70 13.67 -14.11
C GLU A 174 9.20 13.95 -14.14
N ALA A 175 9.90 13.65 -13.03
CA ALA A 175 11.34 13.82 -12.94
C ALA A 175 12.10 12.88 -13.89
N ARG A 176 11.59 11.68 -14.16
CA ARG A 176 12.17 10.75 -15.16
C ARG A 176 11.94 11.26 -16.58
N LYS A 177 10.72 11.73 -16.89
CA LYS A 177 10.37 12.31 -18.18
C LYS A 177 11.24 13.51 -18.54
N SER A 178 11.51 14.41 -17.58
CA SER A 178 12.40 15.56 -17.81
C SER A 178 13.86 15.17 -18.09
N ARG A 179 14.28 13.96 -17.70
CA ARG A 179 15.59 13.36 -18.00
C ARG A 179 15.58 12.50 -19.27
N GLY A 180 14.51 12.51 -20.05
CA GLY A 180 14.37 11.68 -21.25
C GLY A 180 14.14 10.19 -20.96
N LEU A 181 13.81 9.82 -19.73
CA LEU A 181 13.52 8.44 -19.35
C LEU A 181 12.02 8.16 -19.47
N THR A 182 11.69 6.97 -19.98
CA THR A 182 10.29 6.50 -20.06
C THR A 182 9.93 5.70 -18.81
N THR A 183 8.74 5.97 -18.26
CA THR A 183 8.11 5.10 -17.26
C THR A 183 6.81 4.59 -17.86
N ARG A 184 6.62 3.27 -17.90
CA ARG A 184 5.39 2.64 -18.41
C ARG A 184 4.51 2.11 -17.30
N ARG A 185 5.11 1.73 -16.16
CA ARG A 185 4.41 0.99 -15.11
C ARG A 185 4.74 1.51 -13.72
N VAL A 186 3.72 1.58 -12.87
CA VAL A 186 3.85 1.79 -11.43
C VAL A 186 3.12 0.66 -10.72
N TRP A 187 3.83 -0.07 -9.87
CA TRP A 187 3.25 -1.08 -8.98
C TRP A 187 3.29 -0.57 -7.54
N ILE A 188 2.15 -0.61 -6.86
CA ILE A 188 2.02 -0.20 -5.45
C ILE A 188 1.53 -1.41 -4.67
N PHE A 189 2.28 -1.81 -3.65
CA PHE A 189 1.97 -2.92 -2.77
C PHE A 189 1.58 -2.37 -1.40
N GLY A 190 0.40 -2.71 -0.90
CA GLY A 190 -0.05 -2.34 0.44
C GLY A 190 -0.73 -3.53 1.11
N ASP A 191 -0.67 -3.59 2.44
CA ASP A 191 -1.18 -4.73 3.20
C ASP A 191 -2.59 -4.53 3.79
N CYS A 192 -3.09 -3.28 3.76
CA CYS A 192 -4.46 -2.95 4.10
C CYS A 192 -5.45 -3.33 2.99
N LEU A 193 -5.89 -4.60 3.03
CA LEU A 193 -6.88 -5.13 2.08
C LEU A 193 -8.17 -4.29 2.04
N ASP A 194 -8.63 -3.82 3.20
CA ASP A 194 -9.83 -3.00 3.33
C ASP A 194 -9.68 -1.60 2.70
N GLY A 195 -8.48 -1.03 2.76
CA GLY A 195 -8.14 0.23 2.10
C GLY A 195 -8.11 0.07 0.58
N LEU A 196 -7.41 -0.95 0.08
CA LEU A 196 -7.34 -1.26 -1.36
C LEU A 196 -8.71 -1.56 -1.97
N ASP A 197 -9.58 -2.27 -1.26
CA ASP A 197 -10.95 -2.51 -1.75
C ASP A 197 -11.76 -1.22 -1.86
N LYS A 198 -11.56 -0.25 -0.96
CA LYS A 198 -12.18 1.08 -1.08
C LYS A 198 -11.60 1.88 -2.22
N VAL A 199 -10.29 1.83 -2.42
CA VAL A 199 -9.65 2.41 -3.62
C VAL A 199 -10.33 1.84 -4.86
N ARG A 200 -10.48 0.52 -4.95
CA ARG A 200 -11.17 -0.17 -6.06
C ARG A 200 -12.60 0.33 -6.30
N LEU A 201 -13.39 0.40 -5.23
CA LEU A 201 -14.83 0.64 -5.32
C LEU A 201 -15.20 2.13 -5.42
N TYR A 202 -14.27 3.03 -5.08
CA TYR A 202 -14.51 4.47 -5.09
C TYR A 202 -14.71 4.99 -6.52
N LYS A 203 -15.81 5.72 -6.71
CA LYS A 203 -16.16 6.39 -7.97
C LYS A 203 -16.41 7.86 -7.69
N ALA A 204 -15.75 8.74 -8.44
CA ALA A 204 -15.91 10.18 -8.24
C ALA A 204 -17.32 10.61 -8.70
N GLY A 205 -18.03 11.37 -7.86
CA GLY A 205 -19.40 11.81 -8.16
C GLY A 205 -20.49 10.77 -7.83
N ASP A 206 -20.13 9.59 -7.34
CA ASP A 206 -21.10 8.63 -6.82
C ASP A 206 -21.58 9.06 -5.42
N SER A 207 -22.89 9.31 -5.30
CA SER A 207 -23.55 9.72 -4.05
C SER A 207 -23.32 8.76 -2.88
N ALA A 208 -23.08 7.47 -3.14
CA ALA A 208 -22.75 6.50 -2.09
C ALA A 208 -21.42 6.84 -1.39
N TRP A 209 -20.52 7.56 -2.08
CA TRP A 209 -19.21 7.93 -1.59
C TRP A 209 -19.11 9.38 -1.11
N GLU A 210 -20.07 10.24 -1.44
CA GLU A 210 -20.03 11.68 -1.15
C GLU A 210 -19.84 11.96 0.36
N ARG A 211 -20.49 11.17 1.22
CA ARG A 211 -20.37 11.27 2.68
C ARG A 211 -19.45 10.23 3.30
N HIS A 212 -18.76 9.42 2.48
CA HIS A 212 -17.89 8.39 2.99
C HIS A 212 -16.69 9.04 3.70
N ARG A 213 -16.36 8.54 4.89
CA ARG A 213 -15.38 9.19 5.77
C ARG A 213 -13.97 9.33 5.20
N TYR A 214 -13.58 8.45 4.27
CA TYR A 214 -12.28 8.48 3.58
C TYR A 214 -12.33 9.07 2.16
N ALA A 215 -13.46 9.64 1.73
CA ALA A 215 -13.63 10.16 0.37
C ALA A 215 -12.56 11.21 0.00
N TYR A 216 -12.10 12.02 0.94
CA TYR A 216 -11.07 13.04 0.71
C TYR A 216 -9.68 12.46 0.37
N ILE A 217 -9.35 11.26 0.87
CA ILE A 217 -8.10 10.55 0.53
C ILE A 217 -8.27 9.88 -0.82
N LEU A 218 -9.37 9.14 -0.98
CA LEU A 218 -9.68 8.37 -2.19
C LEU A 218 -9.77 9.27 -3.44
N ARG A 219 -10.34 10.48 -3.29
CA ARG A 219 -10.35 11.51 -4.35
C ARG A 219 -8.95 11.90 -4.80
N GLN A 220 -8.04 12.15 -3.87
CA GLN A 220 -6.65 12.52 -4.19
C GLN A 220 -5.88 11.34 -4.81
N ILE A 221 -6.16 10.10 -4.41
CA ILE A 221 -5.60 8.91 -5.06
C ILE A 221 -6.06 8.85 -6.53
N LEU A 222 -7.36 9.05 -6.80
CA LEU A 222 -7.86 9.09 -8.18
C LEU A 222 -7.28 10.25 -9.00
N GLU A 223 -7.09 11.43 -8.40
CA GLU A 223 -6.42 12.55 -9.07
C GLU A 223 -4.98 12.20 -9.46
N CYS A 224 -4.23 11.53 -8.57
CA CYS A 224 -2.90 11.03 -8.91
C CYS A 224 -2.95 9.97 -10.02
N ALA A 225 -3.92 9.04 -9.97
CA ALA A 225 -4.09 8.04 -11.01
C ALA A 225 -4.39 8.66 -12.39
N ARG A 226 -5.26 9.69 -12.45
CA ARG A 226 -5.52 10.47 -13.67
C ARG A 226 -4.24 11.10 -14.22
N LYS A 227 -3.46 11.76 -13.35
CA LYS A 227 -2.19 12.38 -13.73
C LYS A 227 -1.21 11.34 -14.28
N LEU A 228 -1.09 10.17 -13.64
CA LEU A 228 -0.25 9.07 -14.12
C LEU A 228 -0.72 8.55 -15.49
N LYS A 229 -2.03 8.42 -15.72
CA LYS A 229 -2.59 8.08 -17.03
C LYS A 229 -2.22 9.10 -18.10
N GLU A 230 -2.37 10.40 -17.83
CA GLU A 230 -2.00 11.48 -18.77
C GLU A 230 -0.51 11.42 -19.14
N LEU A 231 0.33 10.91 -18.23
CA LEU A 231 1.75 10.66 -18.47
C LEU A 231 2.03 9.32 -19.20
N GLY A 232 0.98 8.59 -19.60
CA GLY A 232 1.10 7.30 -20.30
C GLY A 232 1.45 6.12 -19.39
N VAL A 233 1.27 6.26 -18.07
CA VAL A 233 1.66 5.23 -17.09
C VAL A 233 0.47 4.34 -16.74
N TYR A 234 0.70 3.04 -16.72
CA TYR A 234 -0.24 2.06 -16.15
C TYR A 234 0.07 1.80 -14.67
N VAL A 235 -0.94 1.91 -13.82
CA VAL A 235 -0.83 1.73 -12.37
C VAL A 235 -1.48 0.42 -11.96
N LYS A 236 -0.80 -0.36 -11.12
CA LYS A 236 -1.36 -1.56 -10.51
C LYS A 236 -1.11 -1.58 -9.00
N CYS A 237 -2.18 -1.58 -8.23
CA CYS A 237 -2.15 -1.83 -6.79
C CYS A 237 -2.25 -3.33 -6.52
N HIS A 238 -1.41 -3.84 -5.65
CA HIS A 238 -1.39 -5.23 -5.22
C HIS A 238 -1.59 -5.30 -3.72
N TRP A 239 -2.49 -6.17 -3.27
CA TRP A 239 -2.50 -6.56 -1.88
C TRP A 239 -1.30 -7.48 -1.58
N VAL A 240 -0.61 -7.23 -0.47
CA VAL A 240 0.43 -8.11 0.10
C VAL A 240 0.04 -8.46 1.54
N PRO A 241 0.21 -9.70 2.02
CA PRO A 241 -0.11 -10.00 3.41
C PRO A 241 0.92 -9.36 4.35
N GLY A 242 0.46 -8.69 5.41
CA GLY A 242 1.33 -8.13 6.45
C GLY A 242 2.12 -9.22 7.19
N HIS A 243 3.33 -8.86 7.64
CA HIS A 243 4.27 -9.76 8.35
C HIS A 243 4.56 -11.09 7.63
N ALA A 244 4.53 -11.08 6.30
CA ALA A 244 4.73 -12.27 5.49
C ALA A 244 6.19 -12.54 5.13
N GLY A 245 7.13 -11.70 5.59
CA GLY A 245 8.55 -11.78 5.25
C GLY A 245 8.86 -11.26 3.85
N VAL A 246 8.07 -10.29 3.35
CA VAL A 246 8.33 -9.61 2.07
C VAL A 246 9.24 -8.41 2.34
N PRO A 247 10.50 -8.39 1.88
CA PRO A 247 11.51 -7.46 2.39
C PRO A 247 11.13 -5.97 2.34
N ALA A 248 10.59 -5.49 1.22
CA ALA A 248 10.17 -4.09 1.10
C ALA A 248 8.93 -3.76 1.95
N ASN A 249 8.03 -4.73 2.18
CA ASN A 249 6.88 -4.54 3.06
C ASN A 249 7.31 -4.42 4.51
N GLU A 250 8.14 -5.36 5.00
CA GLU A 250 8.70 -5.29 6.36
C GLU A 250 9.53 -4.01 6.57
N CYS A 251 10.20 -3.53 5.52
CA CYS A 251 10.90 -2.25 5.54
C CYS A 251 9.92 -1.07 5.69
N ALA A 252 8.80 -1.09 4.98
CA ALA A 252 7.77 -0.06 5.08
C ALA A 252 7.12 -0.05 6.48
N ASP A 253 6.74 -1.21 7.03
CA ASP A 253 6.23 -1.37 8.41
C ASP A 253 7.22 -0.79 9.43
N TYR A 254 8.48 -1.20 9.33
CA TYR A 254 9.53 -0.72 10.22
C TYR A 254 9.69 0.80 10.16
N VAL A 255 9.73 1.38 8.95
CA VAL A 255 9.80 2.84 8.76
C VAL A 255 8.58 3.52 9.39
N ALA A 256 7.38 3.00 9.11
CA ALA A 256 6.14 3.56 9.62
C ALA A 256 6.11 3.53 11.16
N GLY A 257 6.46 2.41 11.78
CA GLY A 257 6.54 2.26 13.24
C GLY A 257 7.56 3.22 13.86
N LYS A 258 8.71 3.41 13.22
CA LYS A 258 9.75 4.35 13.67
C LYS A 258 9.28 5.80 13.61
N VAL A 259 8.65 6.20 12.51
CA VAL A 259 8.10 7.55 12.36
C VAL A 259 6.95 7.79 13.35
N ALA A 260 6.09 6.80 13.58
CA ALA A 260 5.01 6.87 14.57
C ALA A 260 5.55 7.05 16.00
N ALA A 261 6.74 6.48 16.29
CA ALA A 261 7.45 6.65 17.56
C ALA A 261 8.14 8.03 17.71
N GLY A 262 8.08 8.89 16.69
CA GLY A 262 8.76 10.18 16.68
C GLY A 262 10.24 10.12 16.32
N GLU A 263 10.75 8.96 15.88
CA GLU A 263 12.11 8.85 15.38
C GLU A 263 12.22 9.51 14.00
N LYS A 264 13.22 10.39 13.83
CA LYS A 264 13.51 10.98 12.53
C LYS A 264 14.17 9.93 11.65
N TRP A 265 13.60 9.70 10.47
CA TRP A 265 14.20 8.83 9.48
C TRP A 265 15.31 9.57 8.72
N THR A 266 16.54 9.07 8.78
CA THR A 266 17.64 9.55 7.93
C THR A 266 17.86 8.56 6.78
N SER A 267 17.96 9.05 5.56
CA SER A 267 18.05 8.28 4.30
C SER A 267 19.31 7.40 4.17
N GLN A 268 20.19 7.38 5.17
CA GLN A 268 21.47 6.66 5.17
C GLN A 268 21.40 5.24 5.76
N ARG A 269 20.28 4.83 6.37
CA ARG A 269 20.15 3.47 6.90
C ARG A 269 19.65 2.49 5.84
N VAL A 270 20.59 1.77 5.21
CA VAL A 270 20.29 0.59 4.38
C VAL A 270 20.05 -0.59 5.32
N TYR A 271 18.81 -1.09 5.38
CA TYR A 271 18.50 -2.26 6.21
C TYR A 271 18.66 -3.56 5.42
N ARG A 272 19.27 -4.54 6.11
CA ARG A 272 19.35 -5.93 5.68
C ARG A 272 18.20 -6.70 6.34
N PHE A 273 17.13 -6.97 5.59
CA PHE A 273 16.11 -7.97 5.92
C PHE A 273 16.48 -9.29 5.27
#